data_AF-A0A147KB58-F1
#
_entry.id   AF-A0A147KB58-F1
#
_cell.length_a   1.000
_cell.length_b   1.000
_cell.length_c   1.000
_cell.angle_alpha   90.00
_cell.angle_beta   90.00
_cell.angle_gamma   90.00
#
_symmetry.space_group_name_H-M   'P 1'
#
loop_
_entity.id
_entity.type
_entity.pdbx_description
1 polymer ?
#
loop_
_entity_poly.entity_id
_entity_poly.type
_entity_poly.pdbx_seq_one_letter_code
_entity_poly.pdbx_strand_id
1 'polypeptide(L)' 'MKYNESLPDFKELKDRMIAAPSSSPTLVIKTNVDPQDATEENPYYSNSSIDEEEHFRNFFHEES' A
#
# COMPACT_ATOMS: atom_id res chain seq x y z
N MET A 1 38.39 18.06 -12.70
CA MET A 1 37.17 18.18 -11.87
C MET A 1 37.62 18.30 -10.43
N LYS A 2 37.31 19.39 -9.72
CA LYS A 2 37.66 19.51 -8.30
C LYS A 2 36.60 18.75 -7.51
N TYR A 3 37.00 17.64 -6.88
CA TYR A 3 36.19 17.00 -5.85
C TYR A 3 36.01 18.01 -4.72
N ASN A 4 34.77 18.25 -4.32
CA ASN A 4 34.47 19.12 -3.19
C ASN A 4 34.72 18.29 -1.92
N GLU A 5 35.85 18.51 -1.24
CA GLU A 5 36.28 17.75 -0.04
C GLU A 5 35.30 17.84 1.13
N SER A 6 34.29 18.72 1.03
CA SER A 6 33.25 18.93 2.03
C SER A 6 32.00 18.06 1.87
N LEU A 7 31.89 17.27 0.79
CA LEU A 7 30.73 16.41 0.58
C LEU A 7 30.93 15.03 1.23
N PRO A 8 29.96 14.52 2.01
CA PRO A 8 30.03 13.19 2.59
C PRO A 8 30.05 12.13 1.48
N ASP A 9 30.89 11.11 1.63
CA ASP A 9 31.00 10.00 0.68
C ASP A 9 30.03 8.83 0.98
N PHE A 10 29.27 8.95 2.09
CA PHE A 10 28.24 8.03 2.57
C PHE A 10 28.70 6.58 2.79
N LYS A 11 30.00 6.35 2.91
CA LYS A 11 30.56 5.00 3.13
C LYS A 11 30.39 4.54 4.56
N GLU A 12 30.47 5.45 5.54
CA GLU A 12 30.29 5.12 6.94
C GLU A 12 28.92 5.60 7.45
N LEU A 13 28.39 4.92 8.46
CA LEU A 13 27.09 5.29 9.07
C LEU A 13 27.09 6.72 9.63
N LYS A 14 28.23 7.17 10.14
CA LYS A 14 28.42 8.52 10.69
C LYS A 14 28.33 9.62 9.62
N ASP A 15 28.48 9.27 8.35
CA ASP A 15 28.35 10.22 7.23
C ASP A 15 26.87 10.45 6.87
N ARG A 16 25.96 9.69 7.49
CA ARG A 16 24.51 9.79 7.31
C ARG A 16 23.90 10.59 8.45
N MET A 17 23.01 11.51 8.10
CA MET A 17 22.12 12.12 9.09
C MET A 17 21.08 11.08 9.52
N ILE A 18 21.21 10.55 10.74
CA ILE A 18 20.23 9.63 11.33
C ILE A 18 19.51 10.39 12.44
N ALA A 19 18.28 10.83 12.18
CA ALA A 19 17.45 11.43 13.21
C ALA A 19 16.96 10.36 14.18
N ALA A 20 17.03 10.65 15.48
CA ALA A 20 16.39 9.81 16.48
C ALA A 20 14.87 9.80 16.24
N PRO A 21 14.18 8.67 16.52
CA PRO A 21 12.74 8.64 16.46
C PRO A 21 12.15 9.69 17.40
N SER A 22 11.11 10.40 16.95
CA SER A 22 10.41 11.38 17.78
C SER A 22 9.76 10.70 18.99
N SER A 23 9.85 11.33 20.17
CA SER A 23 9.12 10.91 21.37
C SER A 23 7.65 11.36 21.37
N SER A 24 7.23 12.08 20.33
CA SER A 24 5.87 12.61 20.22
C SER A 24 4.89 11.54 19.70
N PRO A 25 3.60 11.62 20.08
CA PRO A 25 2.58 10.71 19.56
C PRO A 25 2.44 10.83 18.04
N THR A 26 2.23 9.69 17.38
CA THR A 26 2.02 9.59 15.93
C THR A 26 0.57 9.20 15.65
N LEU A 27 -0.15 10.02 14.88
CA LEU A 27 -1.49 9.69 14.40
C LEU A 27 -1.38 8.90 13.09
N VAL A 28 -1.87 7.66 13.10
CA VAL A 28 -1.93 6.80 11.90
C VAL A 28 -3.40 6.57 11.56
N ILE A 29 -3.87 7.19 10.48
CA ILE A 29 -5.21 6.96 9.94
C ILE A 29 -5.08 5.90 8.85
N LYS A 30 -5.57 4.69 9.12
CA LYS A 30 -5.66 3.63 8.11
C LYS A 30 -7.06 3.65 7.52
N THR A 31 -7.16 3.85 6.22
CA THR A 31 -8.40 3.71 5.47
C THR A 31 -8.36 2.39 4.72
N ASN A 32 -9.36 1.53 4.93
CA ASN A 32 -9.59 0.39 4.04
C ASN A 32 -10.44 0.92 2.89
N VAL A 33 -9.79 1.25 1.78
CA VAL A 33 -10.46 1.86 0.61
C VAL A 33 -11.13 0.80 -0.27
N ASP A 34 -10.64 -0.44 -0.19
CA ASP A 34 -11.15 -1.52 -1.02
C ASP A 34 -12.24 -2.32 -0.29
N PRO A 35 -13.38 -2.58 -0.96
CA PRO A 35 -14.41 -3.49 -0.48
C PRO A 35 -13.81 -4.88 -0.21
N GLN A 36 -14.34 -5.59 0.78
CA GLN A 36 -13.81 -6.91 1.14
C GLN A 36 -14.20 -7.99 0.13
N ASP A 37 -15.21 -7.72 -0.68
CA ASP A 37 -15.80 -8.66 -1.62
C ASP A 37 -16.16 -7.94 -2.93
N ALA A 38 -15.98 -8.61 -4.05
CA ALA A 38 -16.29 -8.07 -5.37
C ALA A 38 -17.80 -7.82 -5.57
N THR A 39 -18.66 -8.28 -4.68
CA THR A 39 -20.11 -8.03 -4.66
C THR A 39 -20.50 -6.77 -3.87
N GLU A 40 -19.59 -6.20 -3.09
CA GLU A 40 -19.81 -4.96 -2.35
C GLU A 40 -19.49 -3.74 -3.22
N GLU A 41 -20.47 -2.84 -3.35
CA GLU A 41 -20.33 -1.57 -4.10
C GLU A 41 -19.89 -1.71 -5.57
N ASN A 42 -19.98 -2.91 -6.14
CA ASN A 42 -19.58 -3.17 -7.51
C ASN A 42 -20.74 -2.85 -8.47
N PRO A 43 -20.58 -1.86 -9.38
CA PRO A 43 -21.62 -1.47 -10.33
C PRO A 43 -21.98 -2.58 -11.33
N TYR A 44 -21.15 -3.62 -11.43
CA TYR A 44 -21.38 -4.78 -12.28
C TYR A 44 -22.01 -5.96 -11.53
N TYR A 45 -22.13 -5.88 -10.20
CA TYR A 45 -22.84 -6.89 -9.42
C TYR A 45 -24.35 -6.63 -9.48
N SER A 46 -25.04 -7.37 -10.35
CA SER A 46 -26.50 -7.47 -10.33
C SER A 46 -26.92 -8.70 -9.55
N ASN A 47 -27.86 -8.55 -8.61
CA ASN A 47 -28.37 -9.62 -7.74
C ASN A 47 -29.28 -10.60 -8.50
N SER A 48 -28.72 -11.22 -9.53
CA SER A 48 -29.35 -12.19 -10.43
C SER A 48 -29.16 -13.61 -9.88
N SER A 49 -29.66 -14.63 -10.60
CA SER A 49 -29.67 -16.04 -10.19
C SER A 49 -28.35 -16.56 -9.60
N ILE A 50 -28.45 -17.56 -8.72
CA ILE A 50 -27.33 -18.21 -8.01
C ILE A 50 -26.19 -18.63 -8.96
N ASP A 51 -26.52 -19.13 -10.15
CA ASP A 51 -25.52 -19.54 -11.15
C ASP A 51 -24.68 -18.37 -11.69
N GLU A 52 -25.24 -17.15 -11.75
CA GLU A 52 -24.52 -15.94 -12.15
C GLU A 52 -23.65 -15.40 -11.00
N GLU A 53 -24.08 -15.60 -9.75
CA GLU A 53 -23.30 -15.22 -8.56
C GLU A 53 -22.00 -16.04 -8.46
N GLU A 54 -22.08 -17.36 -8.63
CA GLU A 54 -20.89 -18.23 -8.58
C GLU A 54 -19.89 -17.88 -9.70
N HIS A 55 -20.38 -17.68 -10.93
CA HIS A 55 -19.53 -17.29 -12.04
C HIS A 55 -18.86 -15.92 -11.83
N PHE A 56 -19.64 -14.94 -11.34
CA PHE A 56 -19.14 -13.60 -11.03
C PHE A 56 -18.04 -13.65 -9.96
N ARG A 57 -18.28 -14.36 -8.84
CA ARG A 57 -17.28 -14.51 -7.78
C ARG A 57 -16.02 -15.19 -8.33
N ASN A 58 -16.14 -16.26 -9.09
CA ASN A 58 -14.98 -16.95 -9.67
C ASN A 58 -14.16 -16.05 -10.61
N PHE A 59 -14.80 -15.18 -11.40
CA PHE A 59 -14.10 -14.23 -12.28
C PHE A 59 -13.26 -13.19 -11.52
N PHE A 60 -13.77 -12.69 -10.38
CA PHE A 60 -13.08 -11.66 -9.59
C PHE A 60 -12.16 -12.23 -8.50
N HIS A 61 -12.29 -13.52 -8.16
CA HIS A 61 -11.52 -14.20 -7.11
C HIS A 61 -10.52 -15.26 -7.64
N GLU A 62 -10.26 -15.33 -8.96
CA GLU A 62 -9.21 -16.21 -9.51
C GLU A 62 -7.84 -15.86 -8.87
N GLU A 63 -7.27 -16.83 -8.14
CA GLU A 63 -6.07 -16.68 -7.31
C GLU A 63 -4.84 -16.20 -8.11
N SER A 64 -4.26 -15.09 -7.67
CA SER A 64 -2.91 -14.62 -8.00
C SER A 64 -1.85 -15.22 -7.09
#